data_AF-A0A820Y696-F1
#
_entry.id   AF-A0A820Y696-F1
#
_cell.length_a   1.000
_cell.length_b   1.000
_cell.length_c   1.000
_cell.angle_alpha   90.00
_cell.angle_beta   90.00
_cell.angle_gamma   90.00
#
_symmetry.space_group_name_H-M   'P 1'
#
loop_
_entity.id
_entity.type
_entity.pdbx_description
1 polymer ?
#
loop_
_entity_poly.entity_id
_entity_poly.type
_entity_poly.pdbx_seq_one_letter_code
_entity_poly.pdbx_strand_id
1 'polypeptide(L)'
;MVSTTESTIQKLEDCSMNGILIYTSEKYGNDEQGDGSETKPFRTPLQGYRQYGDTITIYIDSKDESKGKWELLSKTQGKKVKIQYAEEKRKQERSRQQEFEDAQRREEKLEEAKQNVIKEDKSLSQAEVIKIKYVRNYHDKRVKIFGWCQTYDSVILSTEASISVYGIVRPVPEGQSAPGDQELVVDYFEVIGHSPPGGTDTLVNEESHPDVQLDNRHMLIRGENTSKILRLRSIVTQCFREHFFDRGYYETFPPTLVQTQVEGGSTLFSLSYFGEPAYLTQSSQLYLETACPALGDVFCIAQSYRAEQSRTRRHLAEYTHIEAECPFISYNDLLDRIEDLVVDVIDRMA
;
A
#
# COMPACT_ATOMS: atom_id res chain seq x y z
N MET A 1 -22.71 -7.62 85.04
CA MET A 1 -23.58 -6.69 84.30
C MET A 1 -22.87 -6.46 82.97
N VAL A 2 -23.29 -7.11 81.87
CA VAL A 2 -24.21 -6.55 80.84
C VAL A 2 -23.59 -5.26 80.26
N SER A 3 -23.30 -5.03 78.97
CA SER A 3 -23.73 -5.64 77.70
C SER A 3 -22.87 -5.05 76.56
N THR A 4 -22.68 -5.85 75.51
CA THR A 4 -22.42 -5.49 74.11
C THR A 4 -23.02 -4.15 73.63
N THR A 5 -22.24 -3.35 72.90
CA THR A 5 -22.53 -2.76 71.57
C THR A 5 -21.52 -1.67 71.26
N GLU A 6 -20.53 -1.96 70.41
CA GLU A 6 -19.91 -1.00 69.45
C GLU A 6 -18.84 -1.70 68.58
N SER A 7 -19.05 -2.98 68.27
CA SER A 7 -18.19 -3.77 67.36
C SER A 7 -18.47 -3.50 65.87
N THR A 8 -18.86 -2.28 65.48
CA THR A 8 -19.26 -1.98 64.10
C THR A 8 -18.68 -0.68 63.52
N ILE A 9 -17.87 0.08 64.26
CA ILE A 9 -17.29 1.36 63.75
C ILE A 9 -15.77 1.26 63.49
N GLN A 10 -15.14 0.11 63.76
CA GLN A 10 -13.70 -0.11 63.53
C GLN A 10 -13.40 -0.94 62.27
N LYS A 11 -14.07 -0.63 61.14
CA LYS A 11 -13.84 -1.27 59.84
C LYS A 11 -13.86 -0.34 58.62
N LEU A 12 -13.71 0.97 58.80
CA LEU A 12 -13.84 1.94 57.70
C LEU A 12 -12.70 2.93 57.51
N GLU A 13 -11.54 2.71 58.15
CA GLU A 13 -10.37 3.58 57.96
C GLU A 13 -9.13 2.73 57.70
N ASP A 14 -8.96 2.31 56.45
CA ASP A 14 -7.65 1.97 55.86
C ASP A 14 -7.81 1.81 54.35
N CYS A 15 -7.84 2.92 53.62
CA CYS A 15 -7.44 3.01 52.19
C CYS A 15 -7.57 4.47 51.71
N SER A 16 -6.64 5.35 52.12
CA SER A 16 -6.36 6.57 51.36
C SER A 16 -5.21 6.30 50.38
N MET A 17 -5.56 5.95 49.15
CA MET A 17 -4.67 6.06 47.99
C MET A 17 -5.51 6.62 46.84
N ASN A 18 -5.22 7.86 46.44
CA ASN A 18 -5.78 8.53 45.26
C ASN A 18 -5.33 7.80 43.97
N GLY A 19 -5.84 6.60 43.72
CA GLY A 19 -5.64 5.84 42.48
C GLY A 19 -6.82 6.03 41.53
N ILE A 20 -6.55 6.14 40.23
CA ILE A 20 -7.60 6.17 39.20
C ILE A 20 -8.29 4.80 39.19
N LEU A 21 -9.62 4.80 39.30
CA LEU A 21 -10.45 3.60 39.27
C LEU A 21 -10.78 3.27 37.82
N ILE A 22 -10.48 2.04 37.40
CA ILE A 22 -10.70 1.56 36.04
C ILE A 22 -11.55 0.29 36.05
N TYR A 23 -12.53 0.21 35.16
CA TYR A 23 -13.42 -0.94 35.00
C TYR A 23 -13.10 -1.67 33.70
N THR A 24 -13.04 -2.99 33.79
CA THR A 24 -12.75 -3.88 32.66
C THR A 24 -13.78 -5.00 32.59
N SER A 25 -14.31 -5.26 31.40
CA SER A 25 -15.32 -6.29 31.18
C SER A 25 -14.99 -7.10 29.95
N GLU A 26 -14.84 -8.41 30.10
CA GLU A 26 -14.59 -9.30 28.95
C GLU A 26 -15.82 -9.40 28.05
N LYS A 27 -17.01 -9.23 28.62
CA LYS A 27 -18.30 -9.35 27.93
C LYS A 27 -18.75 -8.06 27.26
N TYR A 28 -18.53 -6.91 27.91
CA TYR A 28 -19.12 -5.63 27.50
C TYR A 28 -18.09 -4.53 27.23
N GLY A 29 -16.80 -4.81 27.45
CA GLY A 29 -15.73 -3.84 27.27
C GLY A 29 -15.19 -3.75 25.85
N ASN A 30 -14.58 -2.61 25.53
CA ASN A 30 -13.93 -2.35 24.24
C ASN A 30 -12.56 -1.68 24.48
N ASP A 31 -11.47 -2.27 23.99
CA ASP A 31 -10.12 -1.72 24.18
C ASP A 31 -9.77 -0.56 23.24
N GLU A 32 -10.51 -0.39 22.14
CA GLU A 32 -10.29 0.70 21.17
C GLU A 32 -11.14 1.94 21.49
N GLN A 33 -12.37 1.74 21.98
CA GLN A 33 -13.35 2.81 22.21
C GLN A 33 -13.76 3.00 23.68
N GLY A 34 -13.33 2.11 24.58
CA GLY A 34 -13.55 2.25 26.02
C GLY A 34 -12.70 3.37 26.61
N ASP A 35 -13.19 3.98 27.68
CA ASP A 35 -12.45 4.98 28.46
C ASP A 35 -12.07 4.46 29.86
N GLY A 36 -12.45 3.22 30.17
CA GLY A 36 -12.16 2.60 31.47
C GLY A 36 -13.13 3.01 32.57
N SER A 37 -14.16 3.81 32.26
CA SER A 37 -15.26 4.08 33.19
C SER A 37 -16.21 2.89 33.32
N GLU A 38 -17.08 2.91 34.33
CA GLU A 38 -18.09 1.88 34.52
C GLU A 38 -19.09 1.79 33.34
N THR A 39 -19.32 2.90 32.63
CA THR A 39 -20.25 2.96 31.49
C THR A 39 -19.60 2.55 30.17
N LYS A 40 -18.28 2.72 30.04
CA LYS A 40 -17.47 2.31 28.88
C LYS A 40 -16.19 1.60 29.32
N PRO A 41 -16.32 0.38 29.90
CA PRO A 41 -15.17 -0.34 30.42
C PRO A 41 -14.22 -0.75 29.30
N PHE A 42 -12.93 -0.88 29.63
CA PHE A 42 -11.99 -1.56 28.73
C PHE A 42 -12.34 -3.05 28.63
N ARG A 43 -11.92 -3.70 27.56
CA ARG A 43 -12.07 -5.16 27.44
C ARG A 43 -11.03 -5.89 28.27
N THR A 44 -9.80 -5.36 28.35
CA THR A 44 -8.68 -6.01 29.05
C THR A 44 -8.07 -5.12 30.13
N PRO A 45 -7.63 -5.70 31.27
CA PRO A 45 -6.87 -4.98 32.29
C PRO A 45 -5.56 -4.37 31.78
N LEU A 46 -4.96 -4.96 30.74
CA LEU A 46 -3.72 -4.45 30.13
C LEU A 46 -3.92 -3.06 29.52
N GLN A 47 -5.08 -2.81 28.90
CA GLN A 47 -5.39 -1.50 28.30
C GLN A 47 -5.47 -0.39 29.35
N GLY A 48 -6.01 -0.69 30.54
CA GLY A 48 -6.00 0.24 31.66
C GLY A 48 -4.58 0.68 32.05
N TYR A 49 -3.65 -0.29 32.15
CA TYR A 49 -2.24 0.02 32.46
C TYR A 49 -1.54 0.82 31.35
N ARG A 50 -1.88 0.59 30.08
CA ARG A 50 -1.32 1.35 28.95
C ARG A 50 -1.70 2.82 28.99
N GLN A 51 -2.96 3.13 29.34
CA GLN A 51 -3.47 4.49 29.29
C GLN A 51 -3.19 5.29 30.57
N TYR A 52 -3.22 4.63 31.73
CA TYR A 52 -3.17 5.31 33.03
C TYR A 52 -1.97 4.93 33.90
N GLY A 53 -1.12 4.01 33.44
CA GLY A 53 0.11 3.60 34.14
C GLY A 53 -0.13 2.74 35.37
N ASP A 54 0.89 2.63 36.24
CA ASP A 54 0.93 1.64 37.33
C ASP A 54 0.09 2.01 38.57
N THR A 55 -0.45 3.24 38.59
CA THR A 55 -1.13 3.87 39.73
C THR A 55 -2.67 3.77 39.62
N ILE A 56 -3.15 2.63 39.16
CA ILE A 56 -4.58 2.37 38.94
C ILE A 56 -5.11 1.17 39.73
N THR A 57 -6.39 1.25 40.07
CA THR A 57 -7.15 0.18 40.71
C THR A 57 -8.15 -0.37 39.71
N ILE A 58 -8.04 -1.65 39.36
CA ILE A 58 -8.84 -2.27 38.30
C ILE A 58 -9.94 -3.16 38.89
N TYR A 59 -11.18 -2.95 38.42
CA TYR A 59 -12.32 -3.82 38.63
C TYR A 59 -12.59 -4.68 37.40
N ILE A 60 -12.89 -5.96 37.61
CA ILE A 60 -13.25 -6.95 36.58
C ILE A 60 -14.69 -7.42 36.79
N ASP A 61 -15.28 -8.08 35.79
CA ASP A 61 -16.59 -8.73 35.92
C ASP A 61 -16.57 -9.72 37.11
N SER A 62 -17.53 -9.57 38.03
CA SER A 62 -17.68 -10.50 39.16
C SER A 62 -18.04 -11.89 38.68
N LYS A 63 -17.42 -12.93 39.27
CA LYS A 63 -17.77 -14.33 39.01
C LYS A 63 -19.04 -14.78 39.74
N ASP A 64 -19.50 -14.00 40.70
CA ASP A 64 -20.63 -14.28 41.56
C ASP A 64 -21.61 -13.09 41.49
N GLU A 65 -22.67 -13.24 40.68
CA GLU A 65 -23.66 -12.18 40.45
C GLU A 65 -24.41 -11.79 41.75
N SER A 66 -24.36 -12.63 42.80
CA SER A 66 -24.96 -12.34 44.11
C SER A 66 -24.19 -11.30 44.93
N LYS A 67 -22.93 -11.00 44.58
CA LYS A 67 -22.05 -10.07 45.30
C LYS A 67 -21.89 -8.70 44.61
N GLY A 68 -22.61 -8.47 43.53
CA GLY A 68 -22.52 -7.26 42.71
C GLY A 68 -21.80 -7.48 41.37
N LYS A 69 -21.89 -6.49 40.49
CA LYS A 69 -21.41 -6.57 39.09
C LYS A 69 -19.89 -6.61 38.96
N TRP A 70 -19.17 -5.99 39.90
CA TRP A 70 -17.73 -5.75 39.82
C TRP A 70 -16.98 -6.40 40.98
N GLU A 71 -15.86 -7.06 40.67
CA GLU A 71 -14.92 -7.61 41.63
C GLU A 71 -13.54 -6.95 41.45
N LEU A 72 -12.81 -6.73 42.54
CA LEU A 72 -11.47 -6.17 42.46
C LEU A 72 -10.51 -7.18 41.81
N LEU A 73 -9.68 -6.73 40.85
CA LEU A 73 -8.66 -7.56 40.22
C LEU A 73 -7.75 -8.18 41.29
N SER A 74 -7.65 -9.51 41.31
CA SER A 74 -6.87 -10.21 42.33
C SER A 74 -5.38 -9.83 42.28
N LYS A 75 -4.70 -9.84 43.44
CA LYS A 75 -3.27 -9.52 43.54
C LYS A 75 -2.39 -10.37 42.60
N THR A 76 -2.76 -11.65 42.40
CA THR A 76 -2.06 -12.57 41.50
C THR A 76 -2.25 -12.21 40.03
N GLN A 77 -3.49 -11.90 39.61
CA GLN A 77 -3.79 -11.48 38.25
C GLN A 77 -3.16 -10.11 37.93
N GLY A 78 -3.28 -9.15 38.85
CA GLY A 78 -2.64 -7.83 38.72
C GLY A 78 -1.12 -7.92 38.57
N LYS A 79 -0.45 -8.83 39.29
CA LYS A 79 1.00 -9.05 39.13
C LYS A 79 1.36 -9.57 37.74
N LYS A 80 0.56 -10.48 37.18
CA LYS A 80 0.79 -11.04 35.83
C LYS A 80 0.64 -9.96 34.74
N VAL A 81 -0.40 -9.15 34.82
CA VAL A 81 -0.65 -8.06 33.86
C VAL A 81 0.43 -6.97 33.97
N LYS A 82 0.88 -6.63 35.18
CA LYS A 82 2.00 -5.71 35.39
C LYS A 82 3.31 -6.20 34.78
N ILE A 83 3.59 -7.51 34.85
CA ILE A 83 4.77 -8.09 34.19
C ILE A 83 4.68 -7.94 32.68
N GLN A 84 3.51 -8.25 32.08
CA GLN A 84 3.29 -8.08 30.64
C GLN A 84 3.45 -6.62 30.19
N TYR A 85 2.87 -5.67 30.93
CA TYR A 85 3.05 -4.24 30.66
C TYR A 85 4.51 -3.80 30.77
N ALA A 86 5.24 -4.28 31.79
CA ALA A 86 6.66 -3.96 31.96
C ALA A 86 7.54 -4.56 30.84
N GLU A 87 7.21 -5.76 30.34
CA GLU A 87 7.88 -6.38 29.19
C GLU A 87 7.61 -5.61 27.88
N GLU A 88 6.35 -5.22 27.62
CA GLU A 88 5.99 -4.37 26.46
C GLU A 88 6.74 -3.03 26.51
N LYS A 89 6.75 -2.37 27.67
CA LYS A 89 7.45 -1.10 27.87
C LYS A 89 8.96 -1.25 27.65
N ARG A 90 9.58 -2.30 28.21
CA ARG A 90 11.01 -2.60 27.98
C ARG A 90 11.32 -2.89 26.52
N LYS A 91 10.42 -3.56 25.79
CA LYS A 91 10.58 -3.83 24.36
C LYS A 91 10.47 -2.55 23.53
N GLN A 92 9.50 -1.68 23.84
CA GLN A 92 9.37 -0.36 23.20
C GLN A 92 10.57 0.54 23.49
N GLU A 93 11.04 0.58 24.75
CA GLU A 93 12.21 1.37 25.14
C GLU A 93 13.48 0.89 24.41
N ARG A 94 13.70 -0.42 24.33
CA ARG A 94 14.83 -0.98 23.56
C ARG A 94 14.73 -0.65 22.07
N SER A 95 13.54 -0.75 21.47
CA SER A 95 13.33 -0.38 20.07
C SER A 95 13.64 1.09 19.82
N ARG A 96 13.13 1.99 20.68
CA ARG A 96 13.40 3.44 20.60
C ARG A 96 14.87 3.77 20.83
N GLN A 97 15.52 3.11 21.78
CA GLN A 97 16.94 3.30 22.06
C GLN A 97 17.80 2.84 20.88
N GLN A 98 17.46 1.68 20.30
CA GLN A 98 18.13 1.16 19.11
C GLN A 98 17.93 2.07 17.89
N GLU A 99 16.70 2.58 17.68
CA GLU A 99 16.41 3.56 16.63
C GLU A 99 17.18 4.87 16.82
N PHE A 100 17.29 5.35 18.07
CA PHE A 100 18.03 6.58 18.39
C PHE A 100 19.54 6.41 18.19
N GLU A 101 20.12 5.31 18.67
CA GLU A 101 21.54 4.99 18.49
C GLU A 101 21.88 4.79 17.00
N ASP A 102 21.01 4.11 16.25
CA ASP A 102 21.15 3.98 14.80
C ASP A 102 21.02 5.33 14.11
N ALA A 103 20.12 6.21 14.54
CA ALA A 103 19.98 7.55 13.98
C ALA A 103 21.24 8.41 14.22
N GLN A 104 21.81 8.39 15.42
CA GLN A 104 23.06 9.10 15.72
C GLN A 104 24.23 8.57 14.88
N ARG A 105 24.42 7.24 14.83
CA ARG A 105 25.48 6.63 14.03
C ARG A 105 25.32 6.95 12.53
N ARG A 106 24.09 7.13 12.05
CA ARG A 106 23.80 7.54 10.66
C ARG A 106 24.16 9.00 10.42
N GLU A 107 23.87 9.89 11.36
CA GLU A 107 24.19 11.32 11.25
C GLU A 107 25.71 11.54 11.23
N GLU A 108 26.46 10.83 12.06
CA GLU A 108 27.93 10.85 12.06
C GLU A 108 28.50 10.38 10.71
N LYS A 109 27.98 9.28 10.15
CA LYS A 109 28.37 8.81 8.81
C LYS A 109 28.02 9.80 7.70
N LEU A 110 26.88 10.49 7.82
CA LEU A 110 26.46 11.50 6.85
C LEU A 110 27.42 12.70 6.85
N GLU A 111 27.89 13.13 8.02
CA GLU A 111 28.87 14.21 8.13
C GLU A 111 30.26 13.81 7.61
N GLU A 112 30.71 12.60 7.90
CA GLU A 112 31.98 12.07 7.37
C GLU A 112 31.97 12.02 5.83
N ALA A 113 30.84 11.64 5.26
CA ALA A 113 30.63 11.57 3.83
C ALA A 113 30.64 12.91 3.09
N LYS A 114 30.09 13.97 3.71
CA LYS A 114 30.10 15.32 3.14
C LYS A 114 31.53 15.83 2.91
N GLN A 115 32.52 15.28 3.62
CA GLN A 115 33.93 15.65 3.43
C GLN A 115 34.54 15.05 2.16
N ASN A 116 33.98 13.96 1.63
CA ASN A 116 34.46 13.33 0.39
C ASN A 116 33.77 13.94 -0.84
N VAL A 117 34.25 15.12 -1.25
CA VAL A 117 33.75 15.81 -2.45
C VAL A 117 34.40 15.20 -3.70
N ILE A 118 33.74 14.21 -4.29
CA ILE A 118 34.08 13.73 -5.63
C ILE A 118 33.66 14.82 -6.63
N LYS A 119 34.55 15.23 -7.53
CA LYS A 119 34.29 16.23 -8.57
C LYS A 119 34.40 15.58 -9.94
N GLU A 120 33.54 16.01 -10.88
CA GLU A 120 33.64 15.59 -12.28
C GLU A 120 35.02 15.95 -12.85
N ASP A 121 35.69 14.96 -13.44
CA ASP A 121 36.91 15.18 -14.20
C ASP A 121 36.55 15.73 -15.59
N LYS A 122 36.81 17.02 -15.81
CA LYS A 122 36.57 17.73 -17.07
C LYS A 122 37.53 17.33 -18.19
N SER A 123 38.54 16.51 -17.93
CA SER A 123 39.47 16.00 -18.94
C SER A 123 38.91 14.81 -19.73
N LEU A 124 37.87 14.14 -19.21
CA LEU A 124 37.20 13.04 -19.87
C LEU A 124 36.28 13.54 -21.01
N SER A 125 36.01 12.67 -21.99
CA SER A 125 35.09 12.99 -23.10
C SER A 125 33.71 13.42 -22.59
N GLN A 126 33.04 14.33 -23.30
CA GLN A 126 31.69 14.78 -22.93
C GLN A 126 30.71 13.60 -22.93
N ALA A 127 29.99 13.42 -21.81
CA ALA A 127 29.04 12.33 -21.66
C ALA A 127 27.70 12.62 -22.37
N GLU A 128 27.16 11.63 -23.08
CA GLU A 128 25.85 11.73 -23.74
C GLU A 128 24.72 11.28 -22.80
N VAL A 129 23.64 12.05 -22.70
CA VAL A 129 22.50 11.74 -21.83
C VAL A 129 21.59 10.71 -22.48
N ILE A 130 21.45 9.53 -21.87
CA ILE A 130 20.61 8.44 -22.40
C ILE A 130 19.69 7.83 -21.34
N LYS A 131 18.67 7.09 -21.78
CA LYS A 131 17.83 6.24 -20.92
C LYS A 131 18.43 4.83 -20.84
N ILE A 132 18.29 4.17 -19.69
CA ILE A 132 18.81 2.80 -19.44
C ILE A 132 18.43 1.81 -20.56
N LYS A 133 17.21 1.89 -21.09
CA LYS A 133 16.75 0.99 -22.17
C LYS A 133 17.57 1.08 -23.47
N TYR A 134 18.33 2.16 -23.68
CA TYR A 134 19.10 2.38 -24.90
C TYR A 134 20.59 2.12 -24.74
N VAL A 135 21.05 1.72 -23.56
CA VAL A 135 22.48 1.52 -23.24
C VAL A 135 23.19 0.61 -24.23
N ARG A 136 22.50 -0.43 -24.74
CA ARG A 136 23.03 -1.39 -25.73
C ARG A 136 23.58 -0.73 -27.00
N ASN A 137 23.13 0.47 -27.35
CA ASN A 137 23.53 1.18 -28.56
C ASN A 137 24.77 2.09 -28.37
N TYR A 138 25.34 2.16 -27.15
CA TYR A 138 26.38 3.14 -26.77
C TYR A 138 27.67 2.49 -26.26
N HIS A 139 28.08 1.38 -26.88
CA HIS A 139 29.32 0.67 -26.52
C HIS A 139 30.56 1.60 -26.58
N ASP A 140 31.45 1.51 -25.58
CA ASP A 140 32.68 2.30 -25.45
C ASP A 140 32.50 3.83 -25.45
N LYS A 141 31.26 4.31 -25.25
CA LYS A 141 30.97 5.75 -25.11
C LYS A 141 30.75 6.11 -23.64
N ARG A 142 31.19 7.31 -23.27
CA ARG A 142 30.87 7.89 -21.97
C ARG A 142 29.44 8.41 -21.99
N VAL A 143 28.64 8.00 -21.01
CA VAL A 143 27.20 8.32 -20.96
C VAL A 143 26.82 8.85 -19.58
N LYS A 144 25.80 9.71 -19.55
CA LYS A 144 25.15 10.19 -18.32
C LYS A 144 23.77 9.55 -18.21
N ILE A 145 23.54 8.82 -17.12
CA ILE A 145 22.28 8.11 -16.87
C ILE A 145 21.64 8.64 -15.60
N PHE A 146 20.36 9.00 -15.68
CA PHE A 146 19.53 9.31 -14.52
C PHE A 146 18.76 8.06 -14.09
N GLY A 147 18.76 7.75 -12.80
CA GLY A 147 18.06 6.58 -12.27
C GLY A 147 17.82 6.64 -10.76
N TRP A 148 17.13 5.62 -10.27
CA TRP A 148 16.97 5.36 -8.85
C TRP A 148 17.87 4.19 -8.46
N CYS A 149 18.53 4.31 -7.32
CA CYS A 149 19.45 3.28 -6.86
C CYS A 149 18.68 2.05 -6.36
N GLN A 150 18.84 0.92 -7.05
CA GLN A 150 18.23 -0.37 -6.69
C GLN A 150 19.20 -1.34 -5.96
N THR A 151 20.44 -0.93 -5.69
CA THR A 151 21.45 -1.80 -5.05
C THR A 151 22.34 -1.05 -4.05
N TYR A 152 22.75 -1.76 -2.99
CA TYR A 152 23.74 -1.32 -2.00
C TYR A 152 25.16 -1.45 -2.60
N ASP A 153 25.86 -0.34 -2.83
CA ASP A 153 26.96 0.13 -1.96
C ASP A 153 27.65 1.40 -2.52
N SER A 154 27.79 2.42 -1.67
CA SER A 154 29.00 3.24 -1.48
C SER A 154 28.76 4.18 -0.29
N VAL A 155 28.69 3.57 0.89
CA VAL A 155 28.72 4.14 2.26
C VAL A 155 27.55 5.07 2.70
N ILE A 156 26.89 5.84 1.82
CA ILE A 156 25.81 6.79 2.19
C ILE A 156 24.57 6.68 1.29
N LEU A 157 24.70 6.00 0.16
CA LEU A 157 23.61 5.83 -0.80
C LEU A 157 22.54 4.89 -0.24
N SER A 158 21.37 5.46 0.02
CA SER A 158 20.16 4.72 0.37
C SER A 158 19.41 4.29 -0.90
N THR A 159 18.81 3.12 -0.86
CA THR A 159 17.84 2.66 -1.87
C THR A 159 16.72 3.68 -2.04
N GLU A 160 16.20 3.85 -3.26
CA GLU A 160 15.24 4.91 -3.66
C GLU A 160 15.82 6.32 -3.77
N ALA A 161 17.10 6.55 -3.45
CA ALA A 161 17.75 7.82 -3.76
C ALA A 161 17.81 8.00 -5.28
N SER A 162 17.63 9.25 -5.71
CA SER A 162 17.77 9.64 -7.11
C SER A 162 19.19 10.13 -7.35
N ILE A 163 19.84 9.55 -8.36
CA ILE A 163 21.24 9.82 -8.70
C ILE A 163 21.41 10.10 -10.19
N SER A 164 22.48 10.81 -10.52
CA SER A 164 23.06 10.79 -11.86
C SER A 164 24.42 10.13 -11.82
N VAL A 165 24.69 9.23 -12.76
CA VAL A 165 25.92 8.44 -12.81
C VAL A 165 26.57 8.64 -14.16
N TYR A 166 27.90 8.76 -14.14
CA TYR A 166 28.77 8.94 -15.29
C TYR A 166 29.78 7.79 -15.31
N GLY A 167 30.02 7.25 -16.50
CA GLY A 167 30.94 6.14 -16.66
C GLY A 167 31.05 5.68 -18.09
N ILE A 168 31.85 4.65 -18.29
CA ILE A 168 32.06 3.99 -19.58
C ILE A 168 31.34 2.65 -19.55
N VAL A 169 30.50 2.40 -20.56
CA VAL A 169 29.84 1.10 -20.73
C VAL A 169 30.84 0.10 -21.28
N ARG A 170 30.99 -1.04 -20.60
CA ARG A 170 31.89 -2.13 -20.97
C ARG A 170 31.15 -3.48 -20.98
N PRO A 171 31.63 -4.47 -21.75
CA PRO A 171 31.14 -5.83 -21.62
C PRO A 171 31.47 -6.35 -20.23
N VAL A 172 30.57 -7.20 -19.71
CA VAL A 172 30.76 -7.81 -18.39
C VAL A 172 32.01 -8.71 -18.39
N PRO A 173 32.84 -8.69 -17.32
CA PRO A 173 33.99 -9.57 -17.21
C PRO A 173 33.63 -11.05 -17.32
N GLU A 174 34.56 -11.84 -17.84
CA GLU A 174 34.37 -13.27 -18.05
C GLU A 174 34.00 -13.98 -16.73
N GLY A 175 32.87 -14.71 -16.71
CA GLY A 175 32.34 -15.39 -15.53
C GLY A 175 31.37 -14.58 -14.67
N GLN A 176 31.10 -13.32 -15.00
CA GLN A 176 30.05 -12.50 -14.38
C GLN A 176 28.84 -12.35 -15.30
N SER A 177 27.70 -11.92 -14.75
CA SER A 177 26.48 -11.64 -15.51
C SER A 177 25.86 -10.33 -15.08
N ALA A 178 25.41 -9.53 -16.05
CA ALA A 178 24.63 -8.32 -15.82
C ALA A 178 23.51 -8.21 -16.87
N PRO A 179 22.42 -7.46 -16.59
CA PRO A 179 21.35 -7.27 -17.56
C PRO A 179 21.85 -6.72 -18.90
N GLY A 180 21.76 -7.55 -19.95
CA GLY A 180 22.24 -7.18 -21.29
C GLY A 180 23.74 -7.35 -21.52
N ASP A 181 24.42 -8.13 -20.68
CA ASP A 181 25.85 -8.49 -20.79
C ASP A 181 26.80 -7.27 -20.83
N GLN A 182 26.34 -6.16 -20.27
CA GLN A 182 27.07 -4.91 -20.15
C GLN A 182 27.03 -4.36 -18.72
N GLU A 183 28.11 -3.72 -18.31
CA GLU A 183 28.22 -2.99 -17.05
C GLU A 183 28.64 -1.54 -17.30
N LEU A 184 28.21 -0.62 -16.42
CA LEU A 184 28.69 0.76 -16.43
C LEU A 184 29.83 0.89 -15.42
N VAL A 185 31.05 1.08 -15.92
CA VAL A 185 32.20 1.38 -15.07
C VAL A 185 32.14 2.86 -14.69
N VAL A 186 31.67 3.12 -13.46
CA VAL A 186 31.39 4.45 -12.95
C VAL A 186 32.69 5.21 -12.64
N ASP A 187 32.83 6.40 -13.21
CA ASP A 187 33.92 7.34 -12.91
C ASP A 187 33.47 8.48 -11.99
N TYR A 188 32.18 8.81 -12.00
CA TYR A 188 31.60 9.90 -11.21
C TYR A 188 30.10 9.69 -10.97
N PHE A 189 29.58 10.19 -9.85
CA PHE A 189 28.14 10.24 -9.59
C PHE A 189 27.76 11.47 -8.77
N GLU A 190 26.50 11.87 -8.89
CA GLU A 190 25.87 12.95 -8.13
C GLU A 190 24.57 12.45 -7.51
N VAL A 191 24.34 12.76 -6.23
CA VAL A 191 23.04 12.54 -5.59
C VAL A 191 22.15 13.74 -5.87
N ILE A 192 21.01 13.51 -6.52
CA ILE A 192 20.02 14.55 -6.85
C ILE A 192 19.04 14.72 -5.69
N GLY A 193 18.61 13.60 -5.10
CA GLY A 193 17.67 13.58 -3.99
C GLY A 193 17.88 12.36 -3.12
N HIS A 194 18.10 12.59 -1.83
CA HIS A 194 18.25 11.54 -0.82
C HIS A 194 16.92 10.85 -0.54
N SER A 195 16.99 9.62 -0.02
CA SER A 195 15.85 8.86 0.48
C SER A 195 16.09 8.41 1.92
N PRO A 196 15.03 8.10 2.70
CA PRO A 196 15.20 7.46 3.99
C PRO A 196 15.91 6.09 3.88
N PRO A 197 16.70 5.71 4.89
CA PRO A 197 17.38 4.42 4.91
C PRO A 197 16.38 3.25 4.97
N GLY A 198 16.74 2.15 4.29
CA GLY A 198 15.97 0.90 4.29
C GLY A 198 14.98 0.72 3.14
N GLY A 199 14.79 1.74 2.30
CA GLY A 199 14.10 1.60 1.01
C GLY A 199 12.62 1.25 1.13
N THR A 200 12.10 0.54 0.12
CA THR A 200 10.72 0.05 0.11
C THR A 200 10.46 -1.03 1.15
N ASP A 201 11.49 -1.78 1.54
CA ASP A 201 11.37 -2.98 2.39
C ASP A 201 11.07 -2.62 3.86
N THR A 202 11.39 -1.41 4.30
CA THR A 202 10.96 -0.90 5.61
C THR A 202 9.49 -0.53 5.66
N LEU A 203 8.89 -0.23 4.50
CA LEU A 203 7.48 0.16 4.40
C LEU A 203 6.59 -1.07 4.21
N VAL A 204 6.99 -1.99 3.32
CA VAL A 204 6.20 -3.17 2.95
C VAL A 204 7.10 -4.32 2.52
N ASN A 205 6.74 -5.53 2.92
CA ASN A 205 7.30 -6.78 2.41
C ASN A 205 6.20 -7.70 1.85
N GLU A 206 6.58 -8.84 1.25
CA GLU A 206 5.64 -9.78 0.63
C GLU A 206 4.63 -10.40 1.63
N GLU A 207 5.00 -10.47 2.91
CA GLU A 207 4.16 -11.01 3.99
C GLU A 207 3.18 -9.97 4.58
N SER A 208 3.32 -8.71 4.18
CA SER A 208 2.49 -7.62 4.70
C SER A 208 1.02 -7.81 4.31
N HIS A 209 0.12 -7.40 5.20
CA HIS A 209 -1.32 -7.50 4.93
C HIS A 209 -1.70 -6.73 3.64
N PRO A 210 -2.61 -7.25 2.78
CA PRO A 210 -2.95 -6.61 1.50
C PRO A 210 -3.33 -5.14 1.61
N ASP A 211 -4.04 -4.73 2.65
CA ASP A 211 -4.41 -3.32 2.87
C ASP A 211 -3.16 -2.44 3.07
N VAL A 212 -2.16 -2.91 3.83
CA VAL A 212 -0.88 -2.19 4.01
C VAL A 212 -0.11 -2.09 2.68
N GLN A 213 -0.19 -3.13 1.85
CA GLN A 213 0.39 -3.10 0.51
C GLN A 213 -0.34 -2.10 -0.40
N LEU A 214 -1.66 -1.97 -0.28
CA LEU A 214 -2.44 -1.02 -1.07
C LEU A 214 -2.18 0.44 -0.64
N ASP A 215 -2.11 0.71 0.66
CA ASP A 215 -1.80 2.05 1.18
C ASP A 215 -0.43 2.54 0.71
N ASN A 216 0.54 1.62 0.61
CA ASN A 216 1.90 1.90 0.16
C ASN A 216 2.13 1.54 -1.32
N ARG A 217 1.07 1.38 -2.12
CA ARG A 217 1.17 0.92 -3.51
C ARG A 217 2.06 1.82 -4.36
N HIS A 218 2.06 3.12 -4.07
CA HIS A 218 2.90 4.13 -4.73
C HIS A 218 4.42 3.86 -4.61
N MET A 219 4.85 3.15 -3.58
CA MET A 219 6.23 2.67 -3.44
C MET A 219 6.41 1.28 -4.06
N LEU A 220 5.48 0.35 -3.83
CA LEU A 220 5.53 -1.02 -4.36
C LEU A 220 5.60 -1.09 -5.89
N ILE A 221 4.97 -0.14 -6.60
CA ILE A 221 5.02 -0.08 -8.06
C ILE A 221 6.43 0.16 -8.63
N ARG A 222 7.38 0.59 -7.80
CA ARG A 222 8.78 0.80 -8.17
C ARG A 222 9.59 -0.50 -8.14
N GLY A 223 9.09 -1.51 -7.42
CA GLY A 223 9.67 -2.84 -7.37
C GLY A 223 9.67 -3.53 -8.74
N GLU A 224 10.57 -4.49 -8.91
CA GLU A 224 10.81 -5.14 -10.20
C GLU A 224 9.55 -5.86 -10.74
N ASN A 225 8.88 -6.66 -9.91
CA ASN A 225 7.71 -7.43 -10.32
C ASN A 225 6.50 -6.53 -10.63
N THR A 226 6.16 -5.60 -9.74
CA THR A 226 5.00 -4.72 -9.93
C THR A 226 5.19 -3.79 -11.12
N SER A 227 6.39 -3.22 -11.31
CA SER A 227 6.68 -2.37 -12.46
C SER A 227 6.59 -3.13 -13.79
N LYS A 228 7.03 -4.40 -13.83
CA LYS A 228 6.86 -5.28 -14.99
C LYS A 228 5.37 -5.52 -15.31
N ILE A 229 4.53 -5.75 -14.31
CA ILE A 229 3.08 -5.91 -14.50
C ILE A 229 2.46 -4.64 -15.11
N LEU A 230 2.85 -3.45 -14.64
CA LEU A 230 2.34 -2.19 -15.19
C LEU A 230 2.80 -1.97 -16.64
N ARG A 231 4.05 -2.33 -16.96
CA ARG A 231 4.55 -2.30 -18.35
C ARG A 231 3.79 -3.29 -19.22
N LEU A 232 3.57 -4.52 -18.73
CA LEU A 232 2.79 -5.54 -19.44
C LEU A 232 1.38 -5.05 -19.70
N ARG A 233 0.70 -4.44 -18.71
CA ARG A 233 -0.63 -3.83 -18.91
C ARG A 233 -0.63 -2.79 -20.02
N SER A 234 0.40 -1.94 -20.10
CA SER A 234 0.55 -0.97 -21.19
C SER A 234 0.67 -1.65 -22.55
N ILE A 235 1.48 -2.70 -22.64
CA ILE A 235 1.69 -3.47 -23.88
C ILE A 235 0.41 -4.19 -24.29
N VAL A 236 -0.23 -4.92 -23.37
CA VAL A 236 -1.51 -5.60 -23.60
C VAL A 236 -2.56 -4.63 -24.16
N THR A 237 -2.69 -3.45 -23.56
CA THR A 237 -3.65 -2.43 -24.02
C THR A 237 -3.32 -1.95 -25.43
N GLN A 238 -2.04 -1.85 -25.78
CA GLN A 238 -1.60 -1.54 -27.14
C GLN A 238 -1.92 -2.69 -28.12
N CYS A 239 -1.67 -3.94 -27.75
CA CYS A 239 -2.01 -5.10 -28.58
C CYS A 239 -3.51 -5.18 -28.88
N PHE A 240 -4.38 -4.88 -27.89
CA PHE A 240 -5.82 -4.74 -28.12
C PHE A 240 -6.15 -3.67 -29.16
N ARG A 241 -5.55 -2.48 -29.05
CA ARG A 241 -5.75 -1.41 -30.04
C ARG A 241 -5.30 -1.84 -31.44
N GLU A 242 -4.12 -2.43 -31.54
CA GLU A 242 -3.56 -2.90 -32.82
C GLU A 242 -4.45 -3.99 -33.45
N HIS A 243 -4.92 -4.96 -32.67
CA HIS A 243 -5.88 -5.97 -33.12
C HIS A 243 -7.11 -5.34 -33.78
N PHE A 244 -7.73 -4.36 -33.11
CA PHE A 244 -8.91 -3.68 -33.60
C PHE A 244 -8.62 -2.81 -34.84
N PHE A 245 -7.53 -2.03 -34.81
CA PHE A 245 -7.16 -1.17 -35.95
C PHE A 245 -6.80 -1.99 -37.19
N ASP A 246 -6.11 -3.12 -37.05
CA ASP A 246 -5.78 -4.01 -38.17
C ASP A 246 -7.04 -4.63 -38.83
N ARG A 247 -8.14 -4.71 -38.08
CA ARG A 247 -9.46 -5.15 -38.55
C ARG A 247 -10.37 -4.02 -39.01
N GLY A 248 -9.87 -2.78 -39.01
CA GLY A 248 -10.59 -1.61 -39.51
C GLY A 248 -11.61 -1.01 -38.53
N TYR A 249 -11.55 -1.37 -37.25
CA TYR A 249 -12.41 -0.76 -36.23
C TYR A 249 -12.00 0.69 -35.94
N TYR A 250 -12.96 1.50 -35.52
CA TYR A 250 -12.70 2.85 -35.00
C TYR A 250 -12.83 2.89 -33.47
N GLU A 251 -11.83 3.49 -32.80
CA GLU A 251 -11.91 3.78 -31.36
C GLU A 251 -12.86 4.96 -31.12
N THR A 252 -13.82 4.77 -30.21
CA THR A 252 -14.79 5.78 -29.80
C THR A 252 -14.63 6.11 -28.31
N PHE A 253 -15.21 7.23 -27.88
CA PHE A 253 -15.09 7.73 -26.50
C PHE A 253 -16.47 8.02 -25.90
N PRO A 254 -17.24 6.98 -25.53
CA PRO A 254 -18.56 7.14 -24.93
C PRO A 254 -18.50 7.90 -23.58
N PRO A 255 -19.59 8.60 -23.19
CA PRO A 255 -19.64 9.28 -21.90
C PRO A 255 -19.70 8.28 -20.75
N THR A 256 -19.02 8.59 -19.64
CA THR A 256 -19.06 7.77 -18.41
C THR A 256 -20.10 8.25 -17.40
N LEU A 257 -20.63 9.47 -17.59
CA LEU A 257 -21.76 10.01 -16.84
C LEU A 257 -23.04 9.76 -17.63
N VAL A 258 -23.97 9.01 -17.05
CA VAL A 258 -25.22 8.59 -17.68
C VAL A 258 -26.41 8.95 -16.80
N GLN A 259 -27.56 9.23 -17.42
CA GLN A 259 -28.84 9.41 -16.71
C GLN A 259 -29.66 8.13 -16.67
N THR A 260 -29.34 7.18 -17.55
CA THR A 260 -30.06 5.93 -17.76
C THR A 260 -29.15 4.74 -17.51
N GLN A 261 -29.75 3.67 -17.03
CA GLN A 261 -29.08 2.38 -16.89
C GLN A 261 -29.01 1.68 -18.25
N VAL A 262 -27.89 1.01 -18.51
CA VAL A 262 -27.63 0.28 -19.77
C VAL A 262 -28.42 -1.03 -19.81
N GLU A 263 -28.30 -1.85 -18.78
CA GLU A 263 -29.00 -3.14 -18.64
C GLU A 263 -29.78 -3.16 -17.31
N GLY A 264 -31.06 -3.53 -17.37
CA GLY A 264 -31.97 -3.46 -16.23
C GLY A 264 -31.51 -4.27 -15.02
N GLY A 265 -31.66 -3.70 -13.82
CA GLY A 265 -31.54 -4.44 -12.55
C GLY A 265 -30.19 -4.34 -11.84
N SER A 266 -29.27 -3.49 -12.31
CA SER A 266 -27.97 -3.28 -11.65
C SER A 266 -27.95 -2.09 -10.69
N THR A 267 -27.07 -2.15 -9.69
CA THR A 267 -26.81 -1.03 -8.77
C THR A 267 -25.75 -0.12 -9.38
N LEU A 268 -26.07 1.15 -9.59
CA LEU A 268 -25.13 2.17 -10.12
C LEU A 268 -24.64 3.09 -9.00
N PHE A 269 -23.42 3.60 -9.14
CA PHE A 269 -22.97 4.72 -8.31
C PHE A 269 -23.70 5.98 -8.76
N SER A 270 -24.48 6.58 -7.86
CA SER A 270 -25.19 7.84 -8.11
C SER A 270 -24.35 9.03 -7.63
N LEU A 271 -24.42 10.13 -8.38
CA LEU A 271 -23.83 11.42 -8.05
C LEU A 271 -24.81 12.55 -8.35
N SER A 272 -24.67 13.67 -7.65
CA SER A 272 -25.38 14.91 -7.97
C SER A 272 -24.63 15.66 -9.05
N TYR A 273 -25.23 15.78 -10.23
CA TYR A 273 -24.71 16.50 -11.39
C TYR A 273 -25.52 17.78 -11.58
N PHE A 274 -24.98 18.88 -11.05
CA PHE A 274 -25.62 20.21 -11.08
C PHE A 274 -27.05 20.25 -10.49
N GLY A 275 -27.31 19.42 -9.47
CA GLY A 275 -28.62 19.33 -8.81
C GLY A 275 -29.54 18.26 -9.40
N GLU A 276 -29.14 17.62 -10.51
CA GLU A 276 -29.84 16.47 -11.09
C GLU A 276 -29.10 15.16 -10.78
N PRO A 277 -29.81 14.04 -10.62
CA PRO A 277 -29.15 12.74 -10.45
C PRO A 277 -28.46 12.31 -11.76
N ALA A 278 -27.22 11.90 -11.65
CA ALA A 278 -26.49 11.17 -12.68
C ALA A 278 -25.82 9.93 -12.08
N TYR A 279 -25.34 9.05 -12.95
CA TYR A 279 -24.77 7.77 -12.58
C TYR A 279 -23.45 7.53 -13.32
N LEU A 280 -22.56 6.76 -12.69
CA LEU A 280 -21.38 6.22 -13.37
C LEU A 280 -21.76 4.98 -14.18
N THR A 281 -21.27 4.90 -15.41
CA THR A 281 -21.61 3.81 -16.33
C THR A 281 -21.03 2.45 -15.88
N GLN A 282 -21.73 1.38 -16.26
CA GLN A 282 -21.25 -0.01 -16.15
C GLN A 282 -20.78 -0.60 -17.47
N SER A 283 -21.21 0.00 -18.57
CA SER A 283 -20.96 -0.47 -19.93
C SER A 283 -21.24 0.66 -20.91
N SER A 284 -20.55 0.66 -22.04
CA SER A 284 -20.77 1.63 -23.11
C SER A 284 -21.57 1.05 -24.27
N GLN A 285 -22.06 -0.19 -24.15
CA GLN A 285 -22.68 -0.95 -25.23
C GLN A 285 -23.74 -0.15 -26.01
N LEU A 286 -24.74 0.44 -25.33
CA LEU A 286 -25.78 1.21 -26.00
C LEU A 286 -25.23 2.40 -26.80
N TYR A 287 -24.14 3.05 -26.34
CA TYR A 287 -23.50 4.12 -27.10
C TYR A 287 -22.76 3.59 -28.33
N LEU A 288 -22.08 2.44 -28.21
CA LEU A 288 -21.39 1.79 -29.33
C LEU A 288 -22.39 1.35 -30.41
N GLU A 289 -23.54 0.79 -30.01
CA GLU A 289 -24.62 0.43 -30.94
C GLU A 289 -25.07 1.63 -31.78
N THR A 290 -25.17 2.83 -31.18
CA THR A 290 -25.51 4.06 -31.94
C THR A 290 -24.42 4.56 -32.87
N ALA A 291 -23.15 4.20 -32.63
CA ALA A 291 -22.02 4.58 -33.46
C ALA A 291 -21.87 3.68 -34.69
N CYS A 292 -22.34 2.43 -34.62
CA CYS A 292 -22.21 1.44 -35.69
C CYS A 292 -22.75 1.92 -37.06
N PRO A 293 -23.92 2.58 -37.17
CA PRO A 293 -24.41 3.09 -38.46
C PRO A 293 -23.55 4.19 -39.09
N ALA A 294 -22.69 4.86 -38.30
CA ALA A 294 -21.84 5.95 -38.76
C ALA A 294 -20.40 5.51 -39.05
N LEU A 295 -19.88 4.55 -38.26
CA LEU A 295 -18.46 4.20 -38.26
C LEU A 295 -18.18 2.74 -38.64
N GLY A 296 -19.21 1.90 -38.74
CA GLY A 296 -19.02 0.46 -38.93
C GLY A 296 -18.64 -0.23 -37.62
N ASP A 297 -17.61 -1.05 -37.64
CA ASP A 297 -17.08 -1.74 -36.46
C ASP A 297 -16.42 -0.72 -35.50
N VAL A 298 -16.81 -0.71 -34.23
CA VAL A 298 -16.34 0.26 -33.24
C VAL A 298 -15.89 -0.42 -31.94
N PHE A 299 -14.96 0.21 -31.23
CA PHE A 299 -14.58 -0.23 -29.89
C PHE A 299 -14.30 0.96 -28.97
N CYS A 300 -14.22 0.71 -27.66
CA CYS A 300 -13.71 1.66 -26.69
C CYS A 300 -12.92 0.94 -25.58
N ILE A 301 -11.96 1.67 -25.00
CA ILE A 301 -11.24 1.25 -23.79
C ILE A 301 -11.48 2.32 -22.72
N ALA A 302 -12.47 2.10 -21.86
CA ALA A 302 -12.96 3.09 -20.90
C ALA A 302 -13.04 2.51 -19.48
N GLN A 303 -13.30 3.35 -18.47
CA GLN A 303 -13.59 2.85 -17.13
C GLN A 303 -15.07 2.49 -17.01
N SER A 304 -15.36 1.42 -16.29
CA SER A 304 -16.70 1.01 -15.89
C SER A 304 -16.76 0.79 -14.38
N TYR A 305 -17.94 0.99 -13.81
CA TYR A 305 -18.12 1.10 -12.36
C TYR A 305 -19.24 0.19 -11.85
N ARG A 306 -18.93 -0.76 -10.96
CA ARG A 306 -19.91 -1.68 -10.36
C ARG A 306 -20.14 -1.30 -8.89
N ALA A 307 -21.36 -0.91 -8.55
CA ALA A 307 -21.72 -0.52 -7.18
C ALA A 307 -22.18 -1.69 -6.29
N GLU A 308 -22.12 -2.93 -6.80
CA GLU A 308 -22.37 -4.12 -5.99
C GLU A 308 -21.39 -4.21 -4.83
N GLN A 309 -21.90 -4.43 -3.62
CA GLN A 309 -21.09 -4.59 -2.41
C GLN A 309 -20.46 -5.99 -2.35
N SER A 310 -19.56 -6.28 -3.29
CA SER A 310 -18.84 -7.54 -3.39
C SER A 310 -17.37 -7.36 -2.98
N ARG A 311 -17.04 -7.70 -1.73
CA ARG A 311 -15.65 -7.65 -1.22
C ARG A 311 -14.97 -9.01 -1.39
N THR A 312 -14.48 -9.28 -2.59
CA THR A 312 -13.75 -10.52 -2.92
C THR A 312 -12.46 -10.21 -3.65
N ARG A 313 -11.58 -11.21 -3.78
CA ARG A 313 -10.29 -11.07 -4.51
C ARG A 313 -10.44 -10.93 -6.03
N ARG A 314 -11.65 -11.03 -6.59
CA ARG A 314 -11.92 -11.07 -8.04
C ARG A 314 -12.68 -9.87 -8.57
N HIS A 315 -13.23 -9.02 -7.70
CA HIS A 315 -14.14 -7.95 -8.09
C HIS A 315 -13.52 -6.59 -7.75
N LEU A 316 -13.54 -5.67 -8.71
CA LEU A 316 -13.19 -4.27 -8.54
C LEU A 316 -14.44 -3.42 -8.73
N ALA A 317 -14.57 -2.36 -7.93
CA ALA A 317 -15.65 -1.37 -8.09
C ALA A 317 -15.42 -0.46 -9.30
N GLU A 318 -14.16 -0.24 -9.68
CA GLU A 318 -13.74 0.46 -10.90
C GLU A 318 -12.75 -0.41 -11.66
N TYR A 319 -12.98 -0.60 -12.95
CA TYR A 319 -12.09 -1.38 -13.81
C TYR A 319 -12.07 -0.84 -15.24
N THR A 320 -10.97 -1.10 -15.94
CA THR A 320 -10.85 -0.78 -17.36
C THR A 320 -11.57 -1.85 -18.16
N HIS A 321 -12.54 -1.41 -18.94
CA HIS A 321 -13.44 -2.22 -19.73
C HIS A 321 -13.12 -2.01 -21.22
N ILE A 322 -12.86 -3.10 -21.92
CA ILE A 322 -12.68 -3.11 -23.38
C ILE A 322 -13.99 -3.64 -23.96
N GLU A 323 -14.65 -2.83 -24.76
CA GLU A 323 -15.96 -3.13 -25.34
C GLU A 323 -15.89 -2.86 -26.85
N ALA A 324 -16.53 -3.71 -27.65
CA ALA A 324 -16.57 -3.57 -29.10
C ALA A 324 -17.95 -3.99 -29.63
N GLU A 325 -18.41 -3.31 -30.67
CA GLU A 325 -19.71 -3.53 -31.29
C GLU A 325 -19.54 -3.60 -32.82
N CYS A 326 -20.24 -4.54 -33.46
CA CYS A 326 -20.06 -4.85 -34.88
C CYS A 326 -21.43 -4.94 -35.58
N PRO A 327 -21.75 -4.10 -36.56
CA PRO A 327 -23.01 -4.23 -37.30
C PRO A 327 -23.02 -5.42 -38.25
N PHE A 328 -24.22 -5.93 -38.55
CA PHE A 328 -24.46 -6.97 -39.57
C PHE A 328 -23.77 -8.33 -39.32
N ILE A 329 -23.62 -8.73 -38.05
CA ILE A 329 -23.07 -10.03 -37.68
C ILE A 329 -24.17 -11.03 -37.27
N SER A 330 -23.89 -12.32 -37.46
CA SER A 330 -24.64 -13.41 -36.83
C SER A 330 -24.03 -13.77 -35.48
N TYR A 331 -24.70 -14.65 -34.73
CA TYR A 331 -24.17 -15.16 -33.46
C TYR A 331 -22.88 -15.96 -33.64
N ASN A 332 -22.74 -16.71 -34.74
CA ASN A 332 -21.51 -17.47 -35.00
C ASN A 332 -20.36 -16.51 -35.33
N ASP A 333 -20.61 -15.45 -36.11
CA ASP A 333 -19.59 -14.43 -36.39
C ASP A 333 -19.12 -13.75 -35.10
N LEU A 334 -20.00 -13.54 -34.12
CA LEU A 334 -19.62 -13.03 -32.79
C LEU A 334 -18.67 -13.98 -32.07
N LEU A 335 -18.96 -15.28 -32.06
CA LEU A 335 -18.10 -16.29 -31.42
C LEU A 335 -16.72 -16.34 -32.08
N ASP A 336 -16.69 -16.35 -33.41
CA ASP A 336 -15.44 -16.37 -34.19
C ASP A 336 -14.59 -15.12 -33.91
N ARG A 337 -15.22 -13.94 -33.85
CA ARG A 337 -14.52 -12.67 -33.51
C ARG A 337 -13.99 -12.66 -32.08
N ILE A 338 -14.70 -13.25 -31.11
CA ILE A 338 -14.21 -13.36 -29.73
C ILE A 338 -13.00 -14.30 -29.65
N GLU A 339 -13.04 -15.44 -30.34
CA GLU A 339 -11.91 -16.37 -30.40
C GLU A 339 -10.68 -15.71 -31.04
N ASP A 340 -10.88 -15.06 -32.19
CA ASP A 340 -9.85 -14.31 -32.91
C ASP A 340 -9.26 -13.17 -32.07
N LEU A 341 -10.07 -12.41 -31.33
CA LEU A 341 -9.61 -11.39 -30.39
C LEU A 341 -8.67 -11.95 -29.33
N VAL A 342 -9.04 -13.06 -28.70
CA VAL A 342 -8.24 -13.66 -27.63
C VAL A 342 -6.93 -14.22 -28.19
N VAL A 343 -6.99 -14.96 -29.29
CA VAL A 343 -5.80 -15.60 -29.88
C VAL A 343 -4.82 -14.55 -30.42
N ASP A 344 -5.28 -13.62 -31.26
CA ASP A 344 -4.42 -12.62 -31.90
C ASP A 344 -3.77 -11.67 -30.89
N VAL A 345 -4.49 -11.24 -29.85
CA VAL A 345 -3.91 -10.38 -28.80
C VAL A 345 -2.83 -11.11 -28.00
N ILE A 346 -3.03 -12.41 -27.70
CA ILE A 346 -2.00 -13.22 -27.03
C ILE A 346 -0.77 -13.40 -27.93
N ASP A 347 -0.97 -13.69 -29.22
CA ASP A 347 0.13 -13.87 -30.17
C ASP A 347 0.95 -12.58 -30.36
N ARG A 348 0.31 -11.41 -30.33
CA ARG A 348 1.00 -10.09 -30.39
C ARG A 348 1.87 -9.80 -29.16
N MET A 349 1.62 -10.46 -28.05
CA MET A 349 2.39 -10.26 -26.81
C MET A 349 3.63 -11.16 -26.72
N ALA A 350 3.73 -12.20 -27.56
CA ALA A 350 4.86 -13.12 -27.61
C ALA A 350 6.08 -12.47 -28.30
#